data_AF-A0A497AXN7-F1
#
_entry.id   AF-A0A497AXN7-F1
#
_cell.length_a   1.000
_cell.length_b   1.000
_cell.length_c   1.000
_cell.angle_alpha   90.00
_cell.angle_beta   90.00
_cell.angle_gamma   90.00
#
_symmetry.space_group_name_H-M   'P 1'
#
loop_
_entity.id
_entity.type
_entity.pdbx_description
1 polymer ?
#
loop_
_entity_poly.entity_id
_entity_poly.type
_entity_poly.pdbx_seq_one_letter_code
_entity_poly.pdbx_strand_id
1 'polypeptide(L)'
;MQWAVKPWMQRQKMDRRDGITEQEQATSVLNPAALENLREIAGGDTVFLVELIDAFLDDAPRILAGMRQALEDGDAALLRQSAHSLKSNSAEFGAMALSKLCQEMEMIARAGVLAGALEKLTRIEAEYAKAQAALETAKRQL
;
A
#
# COMPACT_ATOMS: atom_id res chain seq x y z
N MET A 1 42.72 -19.43 -34.99
CA MET A 1 41.71 -20.08 -34.12
C MET A 1 40.67 -19.04 -33.76
N GLN A 2 39.44 -19.26 -34.22
CA GLN A 2 38.31 -18.33 -34.14
C GLN A 2 37.57 -18.54 -32.80
N TRP A 3 37.25 -17.45 -32.10
CA TRP A 3 36.41 -17.48 -30.90
C TRP A 3 34.94 -17.57 -31.33
N ALA A 4 34.32 -18.72 -31.09
CA ALA A 4 32.93 -18.96 -31.43
C ALA A 4 32.02 -18.49 -30.28
N VAL A 5 31.20 -17.48 -30.56
CA VAL A 5 30.08 -17.04 -29.72
C VAL A 5 29.11 -18.23 -29.55
N LYS A 6 28.83 -18.64 -28.31
CA LYS A 6 27.98 -19.81 -28.05
C LYS A 6 26.48 -19.48 -28.15
N PRO A 7 25.65 -20.42 -28.62
CA PRO A 7 24.40 -20.16 -29.31
C PRO A 7 23.19 -20.40 -28.39
N TRP A 8 22.97 -19.50 -27.43
CA TRP A 8 21.72 -19.43 -26.66
C TRP A 8 20.63 -18.60 -27.37
N MET A 9 20.80 -18.38 -28.67
CA MET A 9 20.03 -17.49 -29.52
C MET A 9 19.26 -18.30 -30.60
N GLN A 10 18.33 -19.18 -30.19
CA GLN A 10 17.16 -19.61 -30.99
C GLN A 10 16.31 -20.70 -30.28
N ARG A 11 15.07 -20.32 -29.88
CA ARG A 11 13.85 -21.15 -29.78
C ARG A 11 13.83 -22.27 -28.73
N GLN A 12 12.79 -22.52 -27.92
CA GLN A 12 11.35 -22.24 -27.83
C GLN A 12 11.00 -22.66 -26.39
N LYS A 13 10.16 -22.03 -25.56
CA LYS A 13 8.90 -21.34 -25.77
C LYS A 13 8.92 -20.07 -24.92
N MET A 14 8.65 -18.93 -25.56
CA MET A 14 8.25 -17.71 -24.86
C MET A 14 6.94 -18.06 -24.15
N ASP A 15 7.04 -18.37 -22.86
CA ASP A 15 5.92 -18.50 -21.98
C ASP A 15 5.26 -17.12 -21.92
N ARG A 16 4.08 -17.01 -22.55
CA ARG A 16 3.19 -15.87 -22.36
C ARG A 16 2.62 -15.97 -20.95
N ARG A 17 3.43 -15.62 -19.95
CA ARG A 17 2.93 -15.33 -18.61
C ARG A 17 2.76 -13.83 -18.49
N ASP A 18 1.54 -13.42 -18.84
CA ASP A 18 0.78 -12.32 -18.28
C ASP A 18 1.59 -11.06 -17.96
N GLY A 19 1.90 -10.31 -19.02
CA GLY A 19 2.21 -8.90 -18.89
C GLY A 19 0.95 -8.16 -18.45
N ILE A 20 0.71 -8.09 -17.14
CA ILE A 20 -0.18 -7.09 -16.57
C ILE A 20 0.46 -5.75 -16.94
N THR A 21 -0.18 -5.03 -17.86
CA THR A 21 0.34 -3.76 -18.35
C THR A 21 0.52 -2.78 -17.19
N GLU A 22 1.56 -1.93 -17.21
CA GLU A 22 1.77 -0.84 -16.23
C GLU A 22 0.53 0.06 -16.06
N GLN A 23 -0.40 0.03 -17.01
CA GLN A 23 -1.67 0.75 -16.97
C GLN A 23 -2.79 0.03 -16.18
N GLU A 24 -2.77 -1.30 -16.06
CA GLU A 24 -3.67 -2.08 -15.19
C GLU A 24 -3.21 -2.04 -13.73
N GLN A 25 -1.90 -1.95 -13.48
CA GLN A 25 -1.38 -1.73 -12.13
C GLN A 25 -1.70 -0.33 -11.59
N ALA A 26 -1.97 0.64 -12.46
CA ALA A 26 -2.32 2.00 -12.07
C ALA A 26 -3.78 2.16 -11.59
N THR A 27 -4.66 1.18 -11.86
CA THR A 27 -6.08 1.22 -11.48
C THR A 27 -6.44 0.26 -10.35
N SER A 28 -5.59 -0.72 -10.05
CA SER A 28 -5.77 -1.61 -8.90
C SER A 28 -5.53 -0.86 -7.59
N VAL A 29 -6.44 -1.03 -6.63
CA VAL A 29 -6.35 -0.42 -5.29
C VAL A 29 -5.10 -0.90 -4.55
N LEU A 30 -4.73 -2.17 -4.74
CA LEU A 30 -3.52 -2.78 -4.19
C LEU A 30 -2.58 -3.14 -5.33
N ASN A 31 -1.29 -2.83 -5.18
CA ASN A 31 -0.26 -3.30 -6.09
C ASN A 31 -0.10 -4.84 -5.96
N PRO A 32 -0.37 -5.63 -7.01
CA PRO A 32 -0.25 -7.09 -6.95
C PRO A 32 1.16 -7.57 -6.60
N ALA A 33 2.20 -6.83 -7.03
CA ALA A 33 3.59 -7.17 -6.72
C ALA A 33 3.90 -7.02 -5.22
N ALA A 34 3.23 -6.10 -4.52
CA ALA A 34 3.40 -5.96 -3.07
C ALA A 34 2.77 -7.13 -2.31
N LEU A 35 1.59 -7.59 -2.74
CA LEU A 35 0.95 -8.77 -2.16
C LEU A 35 1.77 -10.05 -2.43
N GLU A 36 2.36 -10.17 -3.62
CA GLU A 36 3.27 -11.27 -3.93
C GLU A 36 4.52 -11.25 -3.04
N ASN A 37 5.14 -10.08 -2.87
CA ASN A 37 6.27 -9.93 -1.95
C ASN A 37 5.90 -10.31 -0.50
N LEU A 38 4.70 -9.93 -0.04
CA LEU A 38 4.22 -10.32 1.29
C LEU A 38 4.02 -11.84 1.40
N ARG A 39 3.53 -12.49 0.35
CA ARG A 39 3.42 -13.96 0.28
C ARG A 39 4.79 -14.63 0.33
N GLU A 40 5.78 -14.08 -0.35
CA GLU A 40 7.17 -14.58 -0.31
C GLU A 40 7.79 -14.40 1.09
N ILE A 41 7.58 -13.25 1.73
CA ILE A 41 8.01 -13.00 3.13
C ILE A 41 7.37 -14.00 4.09
N ALA A 42 6.10 -14.32 3.87
CA ALA A 42 5.39 -15.35 4.62
C ALA A 42 5.86 -16.78 4.32
N GLY A 43 6.78 -16.99 3.37
CA GLY A 43 7.24 -18.31 2.97
C GLY A 43 6.14 -19.19 2.38
N GLY A 44 5.07 -18.57 1.84
CA GLY A 44 3.87 -19.28 1.39
C GLY A 44 2.91 -19.70 2.52
N ASP A 45 3.17 -19.33 3.77
CA ASP A 45 2.23 -19.55 4.88
C ASP A 45 1.03 -18.61 4.75
N THR A 46 -0.11 -19.16 4.33
CA THR A 46 -1.35 -18.40 4.16
C THR A 46 -1.93 -17.93 5.49
N VAL A 47 -1.71 -18.65 6.60
CA VAL A 47 -2.18 -18.24 7.92
C VAL A 47 -1.43 -16.99 8.37
N PHE A 48 -0.11 -16.99 8.23
CA PHE A 48 0.69 -15.81 8.59
C PHE A 48 0.37 -14.60 7.69
N LEU A 49 0.14 -14.81 6.39
CA LEU A 49 -0.28 -13.73 5.50
C LEU A 49 -1.65 -13.13 5.91
N VAL A 50 -2.59 -13.98 6.34
CA VAL A 50 -3.88 -13.54 6.89
C VAL A 50 -3.67 -12.72 8.16
N GLU A 51 -2.80 -13.13 9.08
CA GLU A 51 -2.49 -12.38 10.30
C GLU A 51 -1.89 -11.01 10.01
N LEU A 52 -1.02 -10.88 9.00
CA LEU A 52 -0.48 -9.59 8.56
C LEU A 52 -1.60 -8.67 8.04
N ILE A 53 -2.50 -9.20 7.22
CA ILE A 53 -3.66 -8.45 6.71
C ILE A 53 -4.55 -7.99 7.88
N ASP A 54 -4.84 -8.87 8.83
CA ASP A 54 -5.68 -8.56 9.99
C ASP A 54 -5.04 -7.49 10.88
N ALA A 55 -3.73 -7.56 11.10
CA ALA A 55 -3.01 -6.53 11.85
C ALA A 55 -3.16 -5.14 11.19
N PHE A 56 -3.04 -5.04 9.86
CA PHE A 56 -3.28 -3.80 9.14
C PHE A 56 -4.73 -3.30 9.28
N LEU A 57 -5.70 -4.21 9.14
CA LEU A 57 -7.13 -3.90 9.24
C LEU A 57 -7.52 -3.44 10.66
N ASP A 58 -6.83 -3.91 11.68
CA ASP A 58 -7.02 -3.52 13.08
C ASP A 58 -6.29 -2.23 13.47
N ASP A 59 -5.10 -1.98 12.89
CA ASP A 59 -4.29 -0.78 13.16
C ASP A 59 -4.85 0.46 12.48
N ALA A 60 -5.20 0.36 11.20
CA ALA A 60 -5.54 1.52 10.39
C ALA A 60 -6.73 2.35 10.93
N PRO A 61 -7.85 1.76 11.41
CA PRO A 61 -8.94 2.53 12.00
C PRO A 61 -8.52 3.31 13.25
N ARG A 62 -7.65 2.74 14.09
CA ARG A 62 -7.11 3.41 15.28
C ARG A 62 -6.22 4.58 14.88
N ILE A 63 -5.40 4.42 13.85
CA ILE A 63 -4.54 5.51 13.35
C ILE A 63 -5.40 6.63 12.75
N LEU A 64 -6.43 6.31 11.96
CA LEU A 64 -7.36 7.30 11.40
C LEU A 64 -8.10 8.09 12.47
N ALA A 65 -8.58 7.42 13.52
CA ALA A 65 -9.17 8.08 14.69
C ALA A 65 -8.15 9.02 15.37
N GLY A 66 -6.89 8.60 15.50
CA GLY A 66 -5.81 9.45 16.01
C GLY A 66 -5.54 10.68 15.13
N MET A 67 -5.61 10.55 13.80
CA MET A 67 -5.50 11.69 12.88
C MET A 67 -6.66 12.67 13.05
N ARG A 68 -7.89 12.16 13.25
CA ARG A 68 -9.07 13.00 13.51
C ARG A 68 -8.91 13.78 14.81
N GLN A 69 -8.55 13.10 15.90
CA GLN A 69 -8.32 13.74 17.20
C GLN A 69 -7.22 14.81 17.11
N ALA A 70 -6.11 14.51 16.43
CA ALA A 70 -5.03 15.47 16.24
C ALA A 70 -5.48 16.74 15.49
N LEU A 71 -6.42 16.62 14.55
CA LEU A 71 -6.99 17.79 13.87
C LEU A 71 -7.92 18.60 14.78
N GLU A 72 -8.71 17.93 15.61
CA GLU A 72 -9.60 18.58 16.58
C GLU A 72 -8.80 19.34 17.65
N ASP A 73 -7.69 18.76 18.11
CA ASP A 73 -6.82 19.37 19.13
C ASP A 73 -5.80 20.36 18.55
N GLY A 74 -5.68 20.44 17.22
CA GLY A 74 -4.64 21.23 16.55
C GLY A 74 -3.22 20.69 16.75
N ASP A 75 -3.07 19.42 17.13
CA ASP A 75 -1.78 18.77 17.37
C ASP A 75 -1.14 18.30 16.05
N ALA A 76 -0.37 19.20 15.44
CA ALA A 76 0.37 18.91 14.22
C ALA A 76 1.43 17.80 14.39
N ALA A 77 1.97 17.59 15.59
CA ALA A 77 2.98 16.57 15.84
C ALA A 77 2.36 15.17 15.83
N LEU A 78 1.25 15.00 16.55
CA LEU A 78 0.46 13.77 16.54
C LEU A 78 -0.10 13.46 15.14
N LEU A 79 -0.62 14.47 14.45
CA LEU A 79 -1.13 14.31 13.09
C LEU A 79 -0.05 13.78 12.14
N ARG A 80 1.16 14.36 12.22
CA ARG A 80 2.31 13.92 11.42
C ARG A 80 2.69 12.47 11.74
N GLN A 81 2.75 12.10 13.02
CA GLN A 81 3.12 10.75 13.44
C GLN A 81 2.10 9.71 12.97
N SER A 82 0.81 10.00 13.14
CA SER A 82 -0.28 9.13 12.70
C SER A 82 -0.26 8.97 11.18
N ALA A 83 -0.15 10.07 10.43
CA ALA A 83 -0.02 10.04 8.97
C ALA A 83 1.21 9.24 8.51
N HIS A 84 2.36 9.40 9.19
CA HIS A 84 3.57 8.65 8.87
C HIS A 84 3.40 7.15 9.07
N SER A 85 2.75 6.76 10.16
CA SER A 85 2.50 5.35 10.50
C SER A 85 1.59 4.71 9.46
N LEU A 86 0.46 5.36 9.13
CA LEU A 86 -0.47 4.85 8.12
C LEU A 86 0.14 4.82 6.71
N LYS A 87 1.00 5.79 6.36
CA LYS A 87 1.71 5.82 5.08
C LYS A 87 2.55 4.56 4.86
N SER A 88 3.41 4.23 5.82
CA SER A 88 4.31 3.08 5.71
C SER A 88 3.52 1.77 5.72
N ASN A 89 2.54 1.65 6.62
CA ASN A 89 1.69 0.46 6.69
C ASN A 89 0.94 0.25 5.36
N SER A 90 0.36 1.31 4.78
CA SER A 90 -0.32 1.24 3.48
C SER A 90 0.61 0.84 2.32
N ALA A 91 1.87 1.27 2.36
CA ALA A 91 2.83 0.96 1.31
C ALA A 91 3.20 -0.53 1.28
N GLU A 92 3.30 -1.16 2.46
CA GLU A 92 3.62 -2.58 2.62
C GLU A 92 2.58 -3.48 1.92
N PHE A 93 1.30 -3.13 2.00
CA PHE A 93 0.21 -3.85 1.31
C PHE A 93 -0.05 -3.38 -0.13
N GLY A 94 0.78 -2.49 -0.67
CA GLY A 94 0.61 -2.00 -2.04
C GLY A 94 -0.48 -0.94 -2.22
N ALA A 95 -1.08 -0.41 -1.14
CA ALA A 95 -2.11 0.64 -1.18
C ALA A 95 -1.48 2.03 -1.43
N MET A 96 -0.90 2.20 -2.63
CA MET A 96 -0.07 3.36 -2.98
C MET A 96 -0.85 4.69 -2.98
N ALA A 97 -2.12 4.68 -3.37
CA ALA A 97 -2.96 5.88 -3.34
C ALA A 97 -3.16 6.39 -1.90
N LEU A 98 -3.46 5.47 -0.97
CA LEU A 98 -3.59 5.78 0.45
C LEU A 98 -2.25 6.27 1.04
N SER A 99 -1.16 5.58 0.72
CA SER A 99 0.19 5.97 1.15
C SER A 99 0.53 7.41 0.70
N LYS A 100 0.26 7.75 -0.57
CA LYS A 100 0.49 9.10 -1.10
C LYS A 100 -0.33 10.17 -0.38
N LEU A 101 -1.61 9.93 -0.11
CA LEU A 101 -2.43 10.90 0.64
C LEU A 101 -1.92 11.11 2.07
N CYS A 102 -1.45 10.04 2.73
CA CYS A 102 -0.84 10.14 4.05
C CYS A 102 0.47 10.94 4.02
N GLN A 103 1.30 10.77 2.98
CA GLN A 103 2.48 11.59 2.77
C GLN A 103 2.13 13.07 2.61
N GLU A 104 1.07 13.38 1.87
CA GLU A 104 0.60 14.76 1.72
C GLU A 104 0.08 15.34 3.05
N MET A 105 -0.58 14.53 3.89
CA MET A 105 -0.95 14.94 5.25
C MET A 105 0.27 15.19 6.14
N GLU A 106 1.31 14.35 6.06
CA GLU A 106 2.57 14.58 6.78
C GLU A 106 3.17 15.95 6.41
N MET A 107 3.12 16.34 5.14
CA MET A 107 3.64 17.63 4.68
C MET A 107 2.82 18.80 5.23
N ILE A 108 1.49 18.69 5.24
CA ILE A 108 0.59 19.69 5.83
C ILE A 108 0.90 19.86 7.33
N ALA A 109 1.00 18.75 8.06
CA ALA A 109 1.31 18.74 9.48
C ALA A 109 2.69 19.35 9.78
N ARG A 110 3.71 19.05 8.97
CA ARG A 110 5.06 19.65 9.09
C ARG A 110 5.06 21.17 8.86
N ALA A 111 4.22 21.66 7.96
CA ALA A 111 4.08 23.09 7.70
C ALA A 111 3.37 23.84 8.84
N GLY A 112 2.67 23.13 9.74
CA GLY A 112 1.90 23.72 10.84
C GLY A 112 0.61 24.43 10.41
N VAL A 113 0.27 24.40 9.12
CA VAL A 113 -0.94 25.01 8.57
C VAL A 113 -1.96 23.92 8.28
N LEU A 114 -2.84 23.65 9.24
CA LEU A 114 -3.83 22.57 9.16
C LEU A 114 -5.07 22.91 8.31
N ALA A 115 -5.06 24.06 7.61
CA ALA A 115 -6.13 24.43 6.69
C ALA A 115 -6.27 23.38 5.57
N GLY A 116 -7.49 22.89 5.33
CA GLY A 116 -7.76 21.84 4.33
C GLY A 116 -7.35 20.42 4.77
N ALA A 117 -6.76 20.25 5.96
CA ALA A 117 -6.38 18.93 6.46
C ALA A 117 -7.60 18.03 6.71
N LEU A 118 -8.74 18.58 7.12
CA LEU A 118 -9.96 17.79 7.31
C LEU A 118 -10.49 17.18 6.00
N GLU A 119 -10.51 17.95 4.90
CA GLU A 119 -10.87 17.43 3.58
C GLU A 119 -9.90 16.32 3.14
N LYS A 120 -8.62 16.51 3.45
CA LYS A 120 -7.58 15.52 3.18
C LYS A 120 -7.80 14.24 3.98
N LEU A 121 -8.17 14.34 5.25
CA LEU A 121 -8.51 13.19 6.09
C LEU A 121 -9.70 12.42 5.52
N THR A 122 -10.77 13.10 5.09
CA THR A 122 -11.92 12.44 4.44
C THR A 122 -11.50 11.64 3.21
N ARG A 123 -10.55 12.16 2.40
CA ARG A 123 -10.00 11.44 1.25
C ARG A 123 -9.16 10.23 1.66
N ILE A 124 -8.37 10.35 2.74
CA ILE A 124 -7.60 9.25 3.31
C ILE A 124 -8.55 8.13 3.77
N GLU A 125 -9.62 8.46 4.49
CA GLU A 125 -10.62 7.50 4.95
C GLU A 125 -11.30 6.78 3.78
N ALA A 126 -11.63 7.51 2.71
CA ALA A 126 -12.21 6.91 1.51
C ALA A 126 -11.24 5.96 0.78
N GLU A 127 -9.96 6.30 0.67
CA GLU A 127 -8.96 5.41 0.09
C GLU A 127 -8.66 4.21 0.99
N TYR A 128 -8.70 4.38 2.32
CA TYR A 128 -8.62 3.26 3.26
C TYR A 128 -9.79 2.29 3.08
N ALA A 129 -11.02 2.78 2.95
CA ALA A 129 -12.18 1.91 2.72
C ALA A 129 -12.04 1.05 1.45
N LYS A 130 -11.44 1.61 0.38
CA LYS A 130 -11.11 0.85 -0.82
C LYS A 130 -10.04 -0.21 -0.53
N ALA A 131 -8.95 0.16 0.13
CA ALA A 131 -7.86 -0.75 0.47
C ALA A 131 -8.34 -1.90 1.36
N GLN A 132 -9.17 -1.59 2.36
CA GLN A 132 -9.84 -2.57 3.22
C GLN A 132 -10.66 -3.56 2.41
N ALA A 133 -11.54 -3.09 1.53
CA ALA A 133 -12.37 -3.97 0.70
C ALA A 133 -11.53 -4.87 -0.24
N ALA A 134 -10.43 -4.35 -0.77
CA ALA A 134 -9.51 -5.11 -1.60
C ALA A 134 -8.75 -6.18 -0.80
N LEU A 135 -8.27 -5.85 0.39
CA LEU A 135 -7.57 -6.79 1.28
C LEU A 135 -8.50 -7.89 1.79
N GLU A 136 -9.73 -7.54 2.17
CA GLU A 136 -10.77 -8.51 2.54
C GLU A 136 -11.09 -9.48 1.37
N THR A 137 -11.05 -8.98 0.15
CA THR A 137 -11.24 -9.81 -1.04
C THR A 137 -10.06 -10.74 -1.28
N ALA A 138 -8.83 -10.23 -1.15
CA ALA A 138 -7.62 -11.03 -1.25
C ALA A 138 -7.58 -12.12 -0.17
N LYS A 139 -7.92 -11.78 1.08
CA LYS A 139 -7.99 -12.71 2.22
C LYS A 139 -8.92 -13.90 1.97
N ARG A 140 -10.05 -13.70 1.29
CA ARG A 140 -10.99 -14.78 0.90
C ARG A 140 -10.46 -15.71 -0.18
N GLN A 141 -9.35 -15.36 -0.84
CA GLN A 141 -8.74 -16.11 -1.93
C GLN A 141 -7.45 -16.84 -1.51
N LEU A 142 -6.99 -16.63 -0.26
CA LEU A 142 -5.88 -17.34 0.37
C LEU A 142 -6.35 -18.70 0.93
#